data_AF-A0A6L3C974-F1
#
_entry.id   AF-A0A6L3C974-F1
#
_cell.length_a   1.000
_cell.length_b   1.000
_cell.length_c   1.000
_cell.angle_alpha   90.00
_cell.angle_beta   90.00
_cell.angle_gamma   90.00
#
_symmetry.space_group_name_H-M   'P 1'
#
loop_
_entity.id
_entity.type
_entity.pdbx_description
1 polymer ?
#
loop_
_entity_poly.entity_id
_entity_poly.type
_entity_poly.pdbx_seq_one_letter_code
_entity_poly.pdbx_strand_id
1 'polypeptide(L)'
;MAILISFDIDGTLEVGDPPGVLTMDLVRKTKDAGILIGSCSDRPISGQRAIWEQHGIEVDFAVSKHQLPDVKKRFDAEIYYHIGDREDLDRQYALAAGFEFFWPDEAVSEPWLK
;
A
#
# COMPACT_ATOMS: atom_id res chain seq x y z
N MET A 1 -6.89 16.90 4.90
CA MET A 1 -7.16 15.46 4.81
C MET A 1 -5.85 14.74 4.59
N ALA A 2 -5.23 14.29 5.68
CA ALA A 2 -4.04 13.44 5.62
C ALA A 2 -4.48 12.00 5.33
N ILE A 3 -4.09 11.45 4.18
CA ILE A 3 -4.36 10.06 3.80
C ILE A 3 -3.06 9.27 3.91
N LEU A 4 -3.16 8.02 4.37
CA LEU A 4 -2.09 7.04 4.29
C LEU A 4 -2.59 5.80 3.52
N ILE A 5 -1.81 5.36 2.54
CA ILE A 5 -2.10 4.16 1.75
C ILE A 5 -1.01 3.12 1.95
N SER A 6 -1.43 1.92 2.31
CA SER A 6 -0.58 0.73 2.35
C SER A 6 -0.89 -0.17 1.17
N PHE A 7 0.08 -0.45 0.33
CA PHE A 7 -0.07 -1.34 -0.82
C PHE A 7 0.44 -2.75 -0.49
N ASP A 8 -0.33 -3.79 -0.81
CA ASP A 8 0.28 -5.07 -1.15
C ASP A 8 1.10 -4.93 -2.45
N ILE A 9 1.89 -5.94 -2.81
CA ILE A 9 2.74 -5.95 -3.99
C ILE A 9 2.21 -6.95 -5.03
N ASP A 10 2.03 -8.21 -4.64
CA ASP A 10 1.71 -9.29 -5.57
C ASP A 10 0.21 -9.26 -5.89
N GLY A 11 -0.17 -9.33 -7.16
CA GLY A 11 -1.55 -9.14 -7.61
C GLY A 11 -2.09 -7.70 -7.48
N THR A 12 -1.33 -6.79 -6.87
CA THR A 12 -1.75 -5.41 -6.59
C THR A 12 -1.00 -4.38 -7.45
N LEU A 13 0.34 -4.37 -7.37
CA LEU A 13 1.19 -3.47 -8.17
C LEU A 13 1.58 -4.13 -9.49
N GLU A 14 1.79 -3.35 -10.55
CA GLU A 14 2.19 -3.85 -11.87
C GLU A 14 3.53 -4.61 -11.86
N VAL A 15 4.32 -4.44 -10.80
CA VAL A 15 5.63 -5.09 -10.57
C VAL A 15 5.55 -6.31 -9.65
N GLY A 16 4.34 -6.67 -9.20
CA GLY A 16 4.09 -7.88 -8.44
C GLY A 16 4.26 -9.16 -9.27
N ASP A 17 4.19 -10.29 -8.58
CA ASP A 17 4.19 -11.64 -9.16
C ASP A 17 3.06 -12.49 -8.52
N PRO A 18 1.87 -12.57 -9.15
CA PRO A 18 1.56 -12.03 -10.48
C PRO A 18 1.45 -10.50 -10.50
N PRO A 19 1.59 -9.84 -11.67
CA PRO A 19 1.36 -8.41 -11.80
C PRO A 19 -0.09 -7.99 -11.48
N GLY A 20 -0.24 -6.88 -10.77
CA GLY A 20 -1.53 -6.22 -10.52
C GLY A 20 -1.81 -5.04 -11.45
N VAL A 21 -2.90 -4.32 -11.17
CA VAL A 21 -3.40 -3.22 -12.02
C VAL A 21 -2.88 -1.84 -11.62
N LEU A 22 -2.30 -1.69 -10.41
CA LEU A 22 -1.77 -0.41 -9.95
C LEU A 22 -0.39 -0.15 -10.54
N THR A 23 -0.27 0.87 -11.39
CA THR A 23 1.00 1.21 -12.01
C THR A 23 1.92 1.95 -11.04
N MET A 24 3.23 1.82 -11.21
CA MET A 24 4.21 2.54 -10.38
C MET A 24 4.12 4.05 -10.62
N ASP A 25 3.69 4.48 -11.81
CA ASP A 25 3.42 5.88 -12.12
C ASP A 25 2.24 6.46 -11.32
N LEU A 26 1.18 5.66 -11.12
CA LEU A 26 0.05 6.00 -10.27
C LEU A 26 0.48 6.12 -8.80
N VAL A 27 1.28 5.17 -8.32
CA VAL A 27 1.82 5.23 -6.94
C VAL A 27 2.68 6.48 -6.75
N ARG A 28 3.53 6.83 -7.73
CA ARG A 28 4.40 8.01 -7.67
C ARG A 28 3.62 9.31 -7.59
N LYS A 29 2.66 9.51 -8.50
CA LYS A 29 1.82 10.71 -8.51
C LYS A 29 0.95 10.82 -7.25
N THR A 30 0.53 9.69 -6.69
CA THR A 30 -0.15 9.63 -5.37
C THR A 30 0.77 10.14 -4.25
N LYS A 31 2.04 9.72 -4.21
CA LYS A 31 3.06 10.28 -3.29
C LYS A 31 3.25 11.78 -3.51
N ASP A 32 3.39 12.21 -4.77
CA ASP A 32 3.61 13.62 -5.15
C ASP A 32 2.42 14.52 -4.75
N ALA A 33 1.22 13.96 -4.60
CA ALA A 33 0.05 14.65 -4.07
C ALA A 33 0.10 14.85 -2.54
N GLY A 34 1.17 14.42 -1.87
CA GLY A 34 1.38 14.58 -0.42
C GLY A 34 0.76 13.47 0.43
N ILE A 35 0.37 12.35 -0.19
CA ILE A 35 -0.19 11.19 0.50
C ILE A 35 0.95 10.32 1.06
N LEU A 36 0.81 9.86 2.31
CA LEU A 36 1.75 8.93 2.90
C LEU A 36 1.55 7.55 2.26
N ILE A 37 2.63 6.92 1.79
CA ILE A 37 2.55 5.62 1.13
C ILE A 37 3.57 4.65 1.67
N GLY A 38 3.23 3.37 1.64
CA GLY A 38 4.16 2.30 1.96
C GLY A 38 3.64 0.94 1.55
N SER A 39 4.45 -0.09 1.75
CA SER A 39 4.07 -1.46 1.44
C SER A 39 3.75 -2.27 2.68
N CYS A 40 2.78 -3.17 2.53
CA CYS A 40 2.49 -4.24 3.45
C CYS A 40 2.27 -5.52 2.65
N SER A 41 3.30 -6.36 2.56
CA SER A 41 3.34 -7.56 1.71
C SER A 41 3.99 -8.73 2.47
N ASP A 42 3.75 -9.96 2.02
CA ASP A 42 4.42 -11.16 2.51
C ASP A 42 5.89 -11.27 2.05
N ARG A 43 6.28 -10.44 1.06
CA ARG A 43 7.69 -10.31 0.67
C ARG A 43 8.52 -9.83 1.87
N PRO A 44 9.77 -10.32 2.04
CA PRO A 44 10.68 -9.80 3.05
C PRO A 44 10.81 -8.28 2.96
N ILE A 45 10.92 -7.58 4.10
CA ILE A 45 10.99 -6.11 4.15
C ILE A 45 12.11 -5.55 3.25
N SER A 46 13.27 -6.21 3.22
CA SER A 46 14.37 -5.84 2.32
C SER A 46 13.98 -5.95 0.84
N GLY A 47 13.21 -6.99 0.48
CA GLY A 47 12.68 -7.18 -0.87
C GLY A 47 11.64 -6.12 -1.24
N GLN A 48 10.75 -5.77 -0.31
CA GLN A 48 9.81 -4.66 -0.52
C GLN A 48 10.56 -3.34 -0.79
N ARG A 49 11.54 -3.00 0.05
CA ARG A 49 12.34 -1.77 -0.10
C ARG A 49 13.13 -1.75 -1.41
N ALA A 50 13.70 -2.88 -1.81
CA ALA A 50 14.44 -2.99 -3.06
C ALA A 50 13.57 -2.68 -4.29
N ILE A 51 12.30 -3.11 -4.28
CA ILE A 51 11.34 -2.78 -5.36
C ILE A 51 11.12 -1.28 -5.42
N TRP A 52 10.84 -0.63 -4.30
CA TRP A 52 10.64 0.83 -4.27
C TRP A 52 11.88 1.60 -4.75
N GLU A 53 13.07 1.19 -4.29
CA GLU A 53 14.35 1.78 -4.69
C GLU A 53 14.61 1.63 -6.20
N GLN A 54 14.36 0.44 -6.77
CA GLN A 54 14.51 0.18 -8.20
C GLN A 54 13.63 1.10 -9.07
N HIS A 55 12.46 1.50 -8.55
CA HIS A 55 11.53 2.39 -9.25
C HIS A 55 11.67 3.87 -8.86
N GLY A 56 12.66 4.20 -8.01
CA GLY A 56 12.94 5.56 -7.55
C GLY A 56 11.79 6.18 -6.77
N ILE A 57 11.01 5.37 -6.04
CA ILE A 57 9.88 5.83 -5.22
C ILE A 57 10.28 5.74 -3.75
N GLU A 58 10.32 6.89 -3.07
CA GLU A 58 10.58 6.93 -1.64
C GLU A 58 9.29 6.72 -0.85
N VAL A 59 9.15 5.54 -0.25
CA VAL A 59 8.01 5.20 0.61
C VAL A 59 8.29 5.52 2.08
N ASP A 60 7.24 5.86 2.83
CA ASP A 60 7.32 6.20 4.25
C ASP A 60 7.53 4.96 5.14
N PHE A 61 7.06 3.80 4.68
CA PHE A 61 7.20 2.54 5.39
C PHE A 61 7.20 1.31 4.46
N ALA A 62 7.76 0.21 4.98
CA ALA A 62 7.61 -1.13 4.45
C ALA A 62 7.48 -2.07 5.65
N VAL A 63 6.38 -2.83 5.72
CA VAL A 63 6.02 -3.64 6.89
C VAL A 63 5.45 -5.01 6.47
N SER A 64 5.37 -5.95 7.42
CA SER A 64 4.65 -7.22 7.23
C SER A 64 3.18 -7.07 7.64
N LYS A 65 2.30 -7.99 7.22
CA LYS A 65 0.83 -7.96 7.51
C LYS A 65 0.49 -7.74 8.98
N HIS A 66 1.17 -8.49 9.87
CA HIS A 66 0.98 -8.39 11.32
C HIS A 66 1.46 -7.06 11.95
N GLN A 67 2.17 -6.22 11.20
CA GLN A 67 2.74 -4.95 11.67
C GLN A 67 1.93 -3.73 11.23
N LEU A 68 0.80 -3.89 10.51
CA LEU A 68 -0.11 -2.79 10.18
C LEU A 68 -0.54 -1.96 11.41
N PRO A 69 -0.81 -2.56 12.59
CA PRO A 69 -1.14 -1.76 13.78
C PRO A 69 -0.01 -0.80 14.21
N ASP A 70 1.25 -1.13 13.92
CA ASP A 70 2.39 -0.26 14.26
C ASP A 70 2.52 0.92 13.30
N VAL A 71 1.98 0.81 12.07
CA VAL A 71 1.90 1.95 11.13
C VAL A 71 1.02 3.04 11.72
N LYS A 72 -0.16 2.71 12.26
CA LYS A 72 -1.06 3.70 12.90
C LYS A 72 -0.47 4.35 14.16
N LYS A 73 0.47 3.68 14.84
CA LYS A 73 1.18 4.26 15.99
C LYS A 73 2.28 5.25 15.56
N ARG A 74 2.83 5.08 14.35
CA ARG A 74 3.98 5.83 13.84
C ARG A 74 3.58 7.02 12.97
N PHE A 75 2.46 6.91 12.27
CA PHE A 75 2.00 7.91 11.32
C PHE A 75 0.61 8.39 11.70
N ASP A 76 0.45 9.72 11.77
CA ASP A 76 -0.82 10.38 12.02
C ASP A 76 -1.48 10.72 10.67
N ALA A 77 -2.62 10.10 10.39
CA ALA A 77 -3.43 10.33 9.21
C ALA A 77 -4.90 10.34 9.60
N GLU A 78 -5.72 11.06 8.85
CA GLU A 78 -7.18 11.10 9.05
C GLU A 78 -7.82 9.80 8.54
N ILE A 79 -7.28 9.25 7.45
CA ILE A 79 -7.78 8.03 6.80
C ILE A 79 -6.63 7.09 6.46
N TYR A 80 -6.84 5.79 6.69
CA TYR A 80 -5.86 4.73 6.45
C TYR A 80 -6.46 3.70 5.50
N TYR A 81 -5.90 3.56 4.32
CA TYR A 81 -6.29 2.58 3.32
C TYR A 81 -5.26 1.47 3.20
N HIS A 82 -5.72 0.23 3.04
CA HIS A 82 -4.92 -0.87 2.54
C HIS A 82 -5.50 -1.34 1.21
N ILE A 83 -4.65 -1.50 0.20
CA ILE A 83 -5.04 -2.03 -1.10
C ILE A 83 -4.32 -3.37 -1.29
N GLY A 84 -5.08 -4.43 -1.55
CA GLY A 84 -4.56 -5.79 -1.70
C GLY A 84 -5.51 -6.69 -2.48
N ASP A 85 -5.03 -7.84 -2.94
CA ASP A 85 -5.75 -8.77 -3.83
C ASP A 85 -6.25 -10.04 -3.12
N ARG A 86 -6.01 -10.19 -1.80
CA ARG A 86 -6.42 -11.37 -1.02
C ARG A 86 -7.36 -11.06 0.13
N GLU A 87 -8.46 -11.81 0.20
CA GLU A 87 -9.45 -11.66 1.28
C GLU A 87 -8.92 -12.09 2.65
N ASP A 88 -8.25 -13.24 2.73
CA ASP A 88 -7.82 -13.87 3.99
C ASP A 88 -6.56 -13.23 4.59
N LEU A 89 -5.72 -12.61 3.76
CA LEU A 89 -4.46 -11.99 4.17
C LEU A 89 -4.50 -10.47 4.15
N ASP A 90 -5.04 -9.83 3.12
CA ASP A 90 -4.98 -8.37 3.02
C ASP A 90 -6.13 -7.75 3.77
N ARG A 91 -7.35 -8.11 3.38
CA ARG A 91 -8.57 -7.54 3.95
C ARG A 91 -8.68 -7.85 5.44
N GLN A 92 -8.43 -9.09 5.85
CA GLN A 92 -8.54 -9.46 7.27
C GLN A 92 -7.56 -8.68 8.14
N TYR A 93 -6.27 -8.59 7.77
CA TYR A 93 -5.27 -7.88 8.57
C TYR A 93 -5.48 -6.36 8.53
N ALA A 94 -5.88 -5.79 7.40
CA ALA A 94 -6.23 -4.39 7.27
C ALA A 94 -7.37 -4.00 8.22
N LEU A 95 -8.49 -4.72 8.14
CA LEU A 95 -9.65 -4.44 8.98
C LEU A 95 -9.34 -4.65 10.46
N ALA A 96 -8.59 -5.70 10.81
CA ALA A 96 -8.15 -5.93 12.18
C ALA A 96 -7.24 -4.82 12.73
N ALA A 97 -6.45 -4.18 11.86
CA ALA A 97 -5.63 -3.01 12.19
C ALA A 97 -6.40 -1.67 12.12
N GLY A 98 -7.68 -1.69 11.73
CA GLY A 98 -8.51 -0.50 11.57
C GLY A 98 -8.17 0.34 10.34
N PHE A 99 -7.68 -0.29 9.28
CA PHE A 99 -7.60 0.29 7.94
C PHE A 99 -8.92 0.03 7.20
N GLU A 100 -9.30 0.95 6.33
CA GLU A 100 -10.25 0.67 5.26
C GLU A 100 -9.55 -0.13 4.16
N PHE A 101 -10.31 -0.95 3.43
CA PHE A 101 -9.75 -1.87 2.45
C PHE A 101 -10.36 -1.63 1.07
N PHE A 102 -9.52 -1.65 0.04
CA PHE A 102 -9.92 -1.60 -1.36
C PHE A 102 -9.31 -2.76 -2.14
N TRP A 103 -10.08 -3.32 -3.07
CA TRP A 103 -9.51 -4.15 -4.11
C TRP A 103 -8.73 -3.27 -5.13
N PRO A 104 -7.71 -3.78 -5.82
CA PRO A 104 -6.90 -2.98 -6.73
C PRO A 104 -7.72 -2.32 -7.86
N ASP A 105 -8.74 -3.02 -8.37
CA ASP A 105 -9.66 -2.56 -9.41
C ASP A 105 -10.67 -1.51 -8.90
N GLU A 106 -11.00 -1.54 -7.61
CA GLU A 106 -11.78 -0.46 -6.98
C GLU A 106 -10.92 0.78 -6.79
N ALA A 107 -9.69 0.59 -6.28
CA ALA A 107 -8.78 1.68 -5.93
C ALA A 107 -8.39 2.55 -7.14
N VAL A 108 -8.23 1.97 -8.35
CA VAL A 108 -7.94 2.75 -9.57
C VAL A 108 -9.01 3.78 -9.93
N SER A 109 -10.23 3.62 -9.41
CA SER A 109 -11.34 4.54 -9.66
C SER A 109 -11.40 5.70 -8.65
N GLU A 110 -10.58 5.64 -7.59
CA GLU A 110 -10.62 6.59 -6.50
C GLU A 110 -9.89 7.90 -6.82
N PRO A 111 -10.46 9.07 -6.47
CA PRO A 111 -9.90 10.37 -6.85
C PRO A 111 -8.60 10.71 -6.12
N TRP A 112 -8.22 9.98 -5.07
CA TRP A 112 -6.96 10.18 -4.34
C TRP A 112 -5.81 9.35 -4.91
N LEU A 113 -6.09 8.38 -5.78
CA LEU A 113 -5.09 7.58 -6.47
C LEU A 113 -4.92 8.14 -7.89
N LYS A 114 -3.89 8.96 -8.12
CA LYS A 114 -3.67 9.72 -9.36
C LYS A 114 -2.32 9.47 -9.95
#